data_AF-A0A4U9J2P2-F1
#
_entry.id   AF-A0A4U9J2P2-F1
#
_cell.length_a   1.000
_cell.length_b   1.000
_cell.length_c   1.000
_cell.angle_alpha   90.00
_cell.angle_beta   90.00
_cell.angle_gamma   90.00
#
_symmetry.space_group_name_H-M   'P 1'
#
loop_
_entity.id
_entity.type
_entity.pdbx_description
1 polymer ?
#
loop_
_entity_poly.entity_id
_entity_poly.type
_entity_poly.pdbx_seq_one_letter_code
_entity_poly.pdbx_strand_id
1 'polypeptide(L)'
;MMLLLRGVTMVYTNGSPVNTGFTDNADLFGWFGIGRPLGIPTPVWIMGLVFLAAWYMLHHTRLGRYIYALGGNEAATRLSGISVNKVKVIVYSLCGLLASLAGIIEVARLSSAQPTAGTGYELDAIAAVVLGGTSLAGGKGRIVGTLIGALILGFLNNGLNLLGVSSYYQMIVKAVVILLAVLVDNKKQ
;
A
#
# COMPACT_ATOMS: atom_id res chain seq x y z
N MET A 1 7.04 -3.43 15.62
CA MET A 1 7.24 -4.63 14.77
C MET A 1 8.05 -4.34 13.51
N MET A 2 7.63 -3.40 12.64
CA MET A 2 8.37 -3.03 11.41
C MET A 2 9.85 -2.64 11.64
N LEU A 3 10.12 -1.77 12.63
CA LEU A 3 11.50 -1.38 12.97
C LEU A 3 12.37 -2.56 13.42
N LEU A 4 11.78 -3.52 14.13
CA LEU A 4 12.46 -4.73 14.58
C LEU A 4 12.77 -5.63 13.37
N LEU A 5 11.78 -5.89 12.51
CA LEU A 5 11.99 -6.67 11.29
C LEU A 5 13.04 -6.04 10.37
N ARG A 6 12.99 -4.71 10.20
CA ARG A 6 13.98 -3.96 9.41
C ARG A 6 15.37 -4.02 10.04
N GLY A 7 15.47 -3.90 11.37
CA GLY A 7 16.72 -4.09 12.11
C GLY A 7 17.30 -5.49 11.92
N VAL A 8 16.47 -6.54 12.03
CA VAL A 8 16.88 -7.92 11.77
C VAL A 8 17.37 -8.09 10.33
N THR A 9 16.67 -7.51 9.34
CA THR A 9 17.14 -7.57 7.95
C THR A 9 18.46 -6.84 7.75
N MET A 10 18.66 -5.67 8.38
CA MET A 10 19.93 -4.94 8.28
C MET A 10 21.09 -5.70 8.93
N VAL A 11 20.86 -6.37 10.05
CA VAL A 11 21.86 -7.24 10.70
C VAL A 11 22.18 -8.42 9.78
N TYR A 12 21.17 -9.05 9.18
CA TYR A 12 21.36 -10.20 8.30
C TYR A 12 22.09 -9.83 6.99
N THR A 13 21.80 -8.66 6.41
CA THR A 13 22.40 -8.22 5.14
C THR A 13 23.64 -7.35 5.31
N ASN A 14 24.10 -7.10 6.54
CA ASN A 14 25.14 -6.12 6.87
C ASN A 14 24.90 -4.74 6.22
N GLY A 15 23.62 -4.34 6.11
CA GLY A 15 23.20 -3.10 5.46
C GLY A 15 23.39 -3.05 3.93
N SER A 16 23.91 -4.11 3.31
CA SER A 16 24.18 -4.15 1.87
C SER A 16 22.97 -4.69 1.08
N PRO A 17 22.74 -4.18 -0.14
CA PRO A 17 21.73 -4.74 -1.03
C PRO A 17 22.12 -6.15 -1.51
N VAL A 18 21.14 -7.05 -1.56
CA VAL A 18 21.32 -8.41 -2.08
C VAL A 18 20.76 -8.49 -3.50
N ASN A 19 21.64 -8.68 -4.49
CA ASN A 19 21.22 -8.74 -5.89
C ASN A 19 20.52 -10.07 -6.20
N THR A 20 19.50 -10.01 -7.06
CA THR A 20 18.71 -11.19 -7.46
C THR A 20 19.47 -12.17 -8.37
N GLY A 21 20.70 -11.83 -8.78
CA GLY A 21 21.58 -12.64 -9.63
C GLY A 21 21.30 -12.46 -11.13
N PHE A 22 22.07 -13.17 -11.96
CA PHE A 22 21.96 -13.20 -13.44
C PHE A 22 21.69 -14.64 -13.92
N THR A 23 20.60 -15.23 -13.45
CA THR A 23 20.17 -16.59 -13.86
C THR A 23 18.84 -16.51 -14.61
N ASP A 24 18.50 -17.52 -15.41
CA ASP A 24 17.23 -17.56 -16.16
C ASP A 24 15.99 -17.33 -15.27
N ASN A 25 16.05 -17.78 -14.01
CA ASN A 25 15.02 -17.54 -13.00
C ASN A 25 14.96 -16.07 -12.53
N ALA A 26 16.10 -15.38 -12.52
CA ALA A 26 16.18 -13.95 -12.22
C ALA A 26 15.62 -13.11 -13.38
N ASP A 27 15.75 -13.55 -14.63
CA ASP A 27 15.13 -12.88 -15.78
C ASP A 27 13.61 -13.05 -15.79
N LEU A 28 13.10 -14.24 -15.42
CA LEU A 28 11.67 -14.46 -15.18
C LEU A 28 11.14 -13.60 -14.03
N PHE A 29 11.94 -13.42 -12.97
CA PHE A 29 11.61 -12.53 -11.85
C PHE A 29 11.64 -11.06 -12.27
N GLY A 30 12.63 -10.65 -13.06
CA GLY A 30 12.75 -9.32 -13.64
C GLY A 30 11.59 -8.96 -14.56
N TRP A 31 10.99 -9.94 -15.24
CA TRP A 31 9.78 -9.74 -16.05
C TRP A 31 8.58 -9.26 -15.23
N PHE A 32 8.45 -9.66 -13.95
CA PHE A 32 7.41 -9.12 -13.06
C PHE A 32 7.61 -7.63 -12.74
N GLY A 33 8.85 -7.14 -12.71
CA GLY A 33 9.18 -5.75 -12.37
C GLY A 33 9.33 -4.82 -13.58
N ILE A 34 9.92 -5.31 -14.67
CA ILE A 34 10.38 -4.52 -15.82
C ILE A 34 9.72 -4.98 -17.12
N GLY A 35 9.06 -6.14 -17.13
CA GLY A 35 8.30 -6.63 -18.28
C GLY A 35 7.27 -5.61 -18.76
N ARG A 36 7.08 -5.54 -20.08
CA ARG A 36 6.13 -4.62 -20.72
C ARG A 36 5.16 -5.36 -21.64
N PRO A 37 4.29 -6.24 -21.10
CA PRO A 37 3.25 -6.86 -21.91
C PRO A 37 2.36 -5.75 -22.50
N LEU A 38 2.20 -5.78 -23.84
CA LEU A 38 1.41 -4.81 -24.60
C LEU A 38 1.88 -3.34 -24.45
N GLY A 39 3.16 -3.11 -24.14
CA GLY A 39 3.73 -1.77 -23.98
C GLY A 39 3.47 -1.11 -22.62
N ILE A 40 2.71 -1.75 -21.73
CA ILE A 40 2.43 -1.27 -20.37
C ILE A 40 3.25 -2.09 -19.35
N PRO A 41 3.89 -1.46 -18.35
CA PRO A 41 4.64 -2.19 -17.33
C PRO A 41 3.79 -3.22 -16.58
N THR A 42 4.31 -4.42 -16.37
CA THR A 42 3.67 -5.52 -15.59
C THR A 42 3.12 -5.06 -14.23
N PRO A 43 3.78 -4.18 -13.45
CA PRO A 43 3.24 -3.68 -12.19
C PRO A 43 1.87 -2.99 -12.31
N VAL A 44 1.58 -2.35 -13.44
CA VAL A 44 0.28 -1.68 -13.69
C VAL A 44 -0.83 -2.71 -13.86
N TRP A 45 -0.54 -3.82 -14.54
CA TRP A 45 -1.48 -4.93 -14.69
C TRP A 45 -1.79 -5.59 -13.35
N ILE A 46 -0.77 -5.83 -12.53
CA ILE A 46 -0.93 -6.39 -11.18
C ILE A 46 -1.77 -5.44 -10.32
N MET A 47 -1.47 -4.13 -10.36
CA MET A 47 -2.26 -3.12 -9.67
C MET A 47 -3.74 -3.16 -10.10
N GLY A 48 -4.00 -3.21 -11.41
CA GLY A 48 -5.37 -3.30 -11.95
C GLY A 48 -6.12 -4.54 -11.45
N LEU A 49 -5.47 -5.71 -11.49
CA LEU A 49 -6.05 -6.97 -11.02
C LEU A 49 -6.34 -6.94 -9.52
N VAL A 50 -5.40 -6.45 -8.70
CA VAL A 50 -5.58 -6.30 -7.25
C VAL A 50 -6.73 -5.34 -6.96
N PHE A 51 -6.81 -4.24 -7.69
CA PHE A 51 -7.85 -3.25 -7.51
C PHE A 51 -9.24 -3.78 -7.86
N LEU A 52 -9.36 -4.51 -8.97
CA LEU A 52 -10.60 -5.19 -9.37
C LEU A 52 -11.03 -6.25 -8.36
N ALA A 53 -10.09 -7.07 -7.88
CA ALA A 53 -10.35 -8.08 -6.86
C ALA A 53 -10.82 -7.44 -5.54
N ALA A 54 -10.16 -6.37 -5.10
CA ALA A 54 -10.54 -5.63 -3.90
C ALA A 54 -11.90 -4.92 -4.08
N TRP A 55 -12.17 -4.35 -5.26
CA TRP A 55 -13.45 -3.70 -5.56
C TRP A 55 -14.60 -4.69 -5.53
N TYR A 56 -14.42 -5.85 -6.16
CA TYR A 56 -15.39 -6.94 -6.15
C TYR A 56 -15.61 -7.46 -4.73
N MET A 57 -14.54 -7.69 -3.97
CA MET A 57 -14.61 -8.11 -2.57
C MET A 57 -15.42 -7.12 -1.73
N LEU A 58 -15.14 -5.82 -1.84
CA LEU A 58 -15.81 -4.80 -1.03
C LEU A 58 -17.28 -4.59 -1.41
N HIS A 59 -17.64 -4.66 -2.70
CA HIS A 59 -19.01 -4.37 -3.16
C HIS A 59 -19.92 -5.60 -3.21
N HIS A 60 -19.38 -6.77 -3.55
CA HIS A 60 -20.18 -7.96 -3.88
C HIS A 60 -20.12 -9.06 -2.81
N THR A 61 -19.25 -8.97 -1.81
CA THR A 61 -19.12 -10.02 -0.78
C THR A 61 -19.68 -9.61 0.58
N ARG A 62 -20.02 -10.62 1.41
CA ARG A 62 -20.39 -10.41 2.83
C ARG A 62 -19.25 -9.80 3.64
N LEU A 63 -18.02 -10.18 3.31
CA LEU A 63 -16.81 -9.72 3.98
C LEU A 63 -16.67 -8.20 3.87
N GLY A 64 -16.91 -7.62 2.70
CA GLY A 64 -16.92 -6.16 2.52
C GLY A 64 -17.90 -5.46 3.47
N ARG A 65 -19.15 -5.94 3.55
CA ARG A 65 -20.15 -5.41 4.48
C ARG A 65 -19.73 -5.52 5.94
N TYR A 66 -19.10 -6.62 6.34
CA TYR A 66 -18.59 -6.79 7.70
C TYR A 66 -17.42 -5.85 8.02
N ILE A 67 -16.56 -5.55 7.04
CA ILE A 67 -15.48 -4.57 7.20
C ILE A 67 -16.07 -3.17 7.45
N TYR A 68 -17.03 -2.73 6.63
CA TYR A 68 -17.68 -1.42 6.84
C TYR A 68 -18.44 -1.35 8.16
N ALA A 69 -19.17 -2.42 8.53
CA ALA A 69 -19.88 -2.47 9.81
C ALA A 69 -18.93 -2.37 11.00
N LEU A 70 -17.83 -3.15 10.97
CA LEU A 70 -16.78 -3.11 11.98
C LEU A 70 -16.15 -1.73 12.12
N GLY A 71 -15.87 -1.06 10.99
CA GLY A 71 -15.31 0.27 10.99
C GLY A 71 -16.27 1.35 11.50
N GLY A 72 -17.59 1.16 11.36
CA GLY A 72 -18.58 2.12 11.86
C GLY A 72 -18.84 1.99 13.36
N ASN A 73 -19.04 0.76 13.85
CA ASN A 73 -19.21 0.49 15.27
C ASN A 73 -18.90 -0.99 15.59
N GLU A 74 -17.78 -1.20 16.27
CA GLU A 74 -17.34 -2.55 16.66
C GLU A 74 -18.32 -3.23 17.64
N ALA A 75 -18.82 -2.51 18.64
CA ALA A 75 -19.72 -3.06 19.64
C ALA A 75 -21.06 -3.50 19.02
N ALA A 76 -21.64 -2.67 18.16
CA ALA A 76 -22.87 -2.99 17.45
C ALA A 76 -22.69 -4.16 16.47
N THR A 77 -21.54 -4.24 15.80
CA THR A 77 -21.19 -5.35 14.90
C THR A 77 -21.13 -6.67 15.67
N ARG A 78 -20.53 -6.67 16.87
CA ARG A 78 -20.47 -7.85 17.74
C ARG A 78 -21.85 -8.27 18.23
N LEU A 79 -22.68 -7.31 18.63
CA LEU A 79 -24.07 -7.58 19.07
C LEU A 79 -24.97 -8.09 17.93
N SER A 80 -24.63 -7.78 16.68
CA SER A 80 -25.33 -8.27 15.48
C SER A 80 -24.93 -9.70 15.06
N GLY A 81 -24.18 -10.42 15.90
CA GLY A 81 -23.77 -11.81 15.66
C GLY A 81 -22.58 -11.97 14.70
N ILE A 82 -21.92 -10.88 14.31
CA ILE A 82 -20.73 -10.94 13.45
C ILE A 82 -19.49 -11.16 14.33
N SER A 83 -18.70 -12.18 14.00
CA SER A 83 -17.45 -12.47 14.70
C SER A 83 -16.36 -11.47 14.34
N VAL A 84 -16.31 -10.34 15.07
CA VAL A 84 -15.35 -9.25 14.87
C VAL A 84 -13.91 -9.74 14.78
N ASN A 85 -13.49 -10.63 15.68
CA ASN A 85 -12.12 -11.15 15.70
C ASN A 85 -11.73 -11.86 14.39
N LYS A 86 -12.64 -12.64 13.79
CA LYS A 86 -12.38 -13.31 12.50
C LYS A 86 -12.22 -12.30 11.37
N VAL A 87 -13.06 -11.27 11.35
CA VAL A 87 -12.98 -10.20 10.35
C VAL A 87 -11.65 -9.45 10.48
N LYS A 88 -11.25 -9.09 11.70
CA LYS A 88 -9.94 -8.45 11.96
C LYS A 88 -8.78 -9.31 11.47
N VAL A 89 -8.76 -10.60 11.80
CA VAL A 89 -7.71 -11.53 11.34
C VAL A 89 -7.63 -11.53 9.80
N ILE A 90 -8.76 -11.67 9.11
CA ILE A 90 -8.77 -11.68 7.64
C ILE A 90 -8.25 -10.35 7.06
N VAL A 91 -8.67 -9.21 7.61
CA VAL A 91 -8.21 -7.89 7.13
C VAL A 91 -6.70 -7.72 7.31
N TYR A 92 -6.16 -8.09 8.48
CA TYR A 92 -4.71 -8.00 8.72
C TYR A 92 -3.92 -9.01 7.88
N SER A 93 -4.44 -10.21 7.64
CA SER A 93 -3.84 -11.18 6.72
C SER A 93 -3.82 -10.67 5.27
N LEU A 94 -4.91 -10.05 4.80
CA LEU A 94 -4.95 -9.43 3.47
C LEU A 94 -3.94 -8.28 3.36
N CYS A 95 -3.80 -7.45 4.40
CA CYS A 95 -2.78 -6.40 4.44
C CYS A 95 -1.36 -6.99 4.28
N GLY A 96 -1.04 -8.07 5.01
CA GLY A 96 0.24 -8.77 4.88
C GLY A 96 0.46 -9.36 3.48
N LEU A 97 -0.56 -9.97 2.88
CA LEU A 97 -0.49 -10.52 1.52
C LEU A 97 -0.22 -9.42 0.48
N LEU A 98 -0.95 -8.31 0.56
CA LEU A 98 -0.78 -7.19 -0.37
C LEU A 98 0.58 -6.49 -0.18
N ALA A 99 1.06 -6.36 1.06
CA ALA A 99 2.39 -5.82 1.35
C ALA A 99 3.50 -6.72 0.82
N SER A 100 3.36 -8.05 0.93
CA SER A 100 4.29 -9.01 0.35
C SER A 100 4.33 -8.91 -1.19
N LEU A 101 3.17 -8.81 -1.84
CA LEU A 101 3.07 -8.62 -3.28
C LEU A 101 3.76 -7.33 -3.74
N ALA A 102 3.53 -6.22 -3.04
CA ALA A 102 4.20 -4.95 -3.31
C ALA A 102 5.73 -5.04 -3.13
N GLY A 103 6.19 -5.75 -2.10
CA GLY A 103 7.61 -6.00 -1.87
C GLY A 103 8.27 -6.83 -2.98
N ILE A 104 7.59 -7.86 -3.48
CA ILE A 104 8.06 -8.66 -4.62
C ILE A 104 8.23 -7.78 -5.87
N ILE A 105 7.26 -6.93 -6.16
CA ILE A 105 7.32 -5.99 -7.29
C ILE A 105 8.48 -5.01 -7.13
N GLU A 106 8.71 -4.49 -5.94
CA GLU A 106 9.80 -3.55 -5.66
C GLU A 106 11.17 -4.20 -5.89
N VAL A 107 11.39 -5.40 -5.36
CA VAL A 107 12.63 -6.16 -5.56
C VAL A 107 12.82 -6.51 -7.04
N ALA A 108 11.76 -6.92 -7.73
CA ALA A 108 11.81 -7.21 -9.16
C ALA A 108 12.15 -5.96 -9.99
N ARG A 109 11.62 -4.79 -9.61
CA ARG A 109 11.90 -3.52 -10.31
C ARG A 109 13.34 -3.05 -10.09
N LEU A 110 13.87 -3.23 -8.88
CA LEU A 110 15.23 -2.84 -8.53
C LEU A 110 16.28 -3.88 -8.90
N SER A 111 15.87 -5.09 -9.30
CA SER A 111 16.75 -6.28 -9.48
C SER A 111 17.62 -6.60 -8.25
N SER A 112 17.28 -6.00 -7.09
CA SER A 112 18.06 -6.04 -5.86
C SER A 112 17.15 -5.82 -4.66
N ALA A 113 17.37 -6.61 -3.62
CA ALA A 113 16.70 -6.48 -2.34
C ALA A 113 17.49 -5.50 -1.47
N GLN A 114 17.03 -4.24 -1.43
CA GLN A 114 17.60 -3.22 -0.56
C GLN A 114 16.94 -3.28 0.83
N PRO A 115 17.70 -3.31 1.95
CA PRO A 115 17.12 -3.36 3.31
C PRO A 115 16.29 -2.12 3.68
N THR A 116 16.58 -1.00 3.03
CA THR A 116 15.88 0.28 3.20
C THR A 116 14.71 0.46 2.23
N ALA A 117 14.48 -0.49 1.30
CA ALA A 117 13.34 -0.43 0.39
C ALA A 117 12.01 -0.40 1.17
N GLY A 118 11.07 0.40 0.68
CA GLY A 118 9.76 0.57 1.32
C GLY A 118 9.80 1.36 2.64
N THR A 119 10.85 2.14 2.92
CA THR A 119 10.83 3.06 4.07
C THR A 119 9.81 4.17 3.83
N GLY A 120 8.83 4.31 4.72
CA GLY A 120 7.79 5.33 4.61
C GLY A 120 6.61 4.93 3.70
N TYR A 121 6.63 3.74 3.09
CA TYR A 121 5.50 3.26 2.27
C TYR A 121 4.24 3.05 3.10
N GLU A 122 4.39 2.74 4.38
CA GLU A 122 3.30 2.70 5.35
C GLU A 122 2.60 4.05 5.50
N LEU A 123 3.37 5.14 5.55
CA LEU A 123 2.83 6.50 5.63
C LEU A 123 2.21 6.91 4.30
N ASP A 124 2.85 6.56 3.18
CA ASP A 124 2.30 6.81 1.84
C ASP A 124 0.98 6.05 1.61
N ALA A 125 0.85 4.83 2.13
CA ALA A 125 -0.39 4.05 2.07
C ALA A 125 -1.51 4.71 2.88
N ILE A 126 -1.23 5.19 4.10
CA ILE A 126 -2.18 5.94 4.93
C ILE A 126 -2.57 7.24 4.22
N ALA A 127 -1.59 7.97 3.69
CA ALA A 127 -1.79 9.19 2.93
C ALA A 127 -2.76 8.99 1.76
N ALA A 128 -2.54 7.92 0.97
CA ALA A 128 -3.34 7.61 -0.20
C ALA A 128 -4.80 7.34 0.15
N VAL A 129 -5.06 6.55 1.21
CA VAL A 129 -6.45 6.21 1.59
C VAL A 129 -7.19 7.41 2.19
N VAL A 130 -6.52 8.24 2.99
CA VAL A 130 -7.11 9.43 3.61
C VAL A 130 -7.37 10.52 2.57
N LEU A 131 -6.38 10.80 1.70
CA LEU A 131 -6.55 11.72 0.57
C LEU A 131 -7.67 11.25 -0.37
N GLY A 132 -7.81 9.93 -0.53
CA GLY A 132 -8.91 9.31 -1.24
C GLY A 132 -10.28 9.39 -0.57
N GLY A 133 -10.39 10.00 0.62
CA GLY A 133 -11.65 10.21 1.34
C GLY A 133 -12.11 9.01 2.18
N THR A 134 -11.19 8.11 2.55
CA THR A 134 -11.47 7.08 3.56
C THR A 134 -11.29 7.70 4.94
N SER A 135 -12.28 7.55 5.82
CA SER A 135 -12.21 8.14 7.15
C SER A 135 -11.28 7.37 8.07
N LEU A 136 -10.47 8.10 8.85
CA LEU A 136 -9.60 7.51 9.86
C LEU A 136 -10.37 6.92 11.05
N ALA A 137 -11.56 7.44 11.35
CA ALA A 137 -12.44 6.89 12.38
C ALA A 137 -13.18 5.63 11.93
N GLY A 138 -13.14 5.29 10.64
CA GLY A 138 -13.73 4.08 10.09
C GLY A 138 -15.17 4.22 9.58
N GLY A 139 -15.67 3.14 8.98
CA GLY A 139 -17.08 3.02 8.55
C GLY A 139 -17.45 3.75 7.27
N LYS A 140 -16.57 4.62 6.75
CA LYS A 140 -16.78 5.38 5.52
C LYS A 140 -15.53 5.35 4.63
N GLY A 141 -15.73 5.10 3.34
CA GLY A 141 -14.67 5.14 2.34
C GLY A 141 -15.09 4.49 1.03
N ARG A 142 -14.45 4.88 -0.08
CA ARG A 142 -14.67 4.27 -1.40
C ARG A 142 -13.33 3.87 -1.98
N ILE A 143 -13.22 2.63 -2.43
CA ILE A 143 -11.98 2.10 -3.03
C ILE A 143 -11.52 2.94 -4.24
N VAL A 144 -12.46 3.47 -5.04
CA VAL A 144 -12.17 4.38 -6.15
C VAL A 144 -11.49 5.66 -5.68
N GLY A 145 -11.89 6.18 -4.52
CA GLY A 145 -11.24 7.33 -3.90
C GLY A 145 -9.79 7.02 -3.52
N THR A 146 -9.54 5.84 -2.93
CA THR A 146 -8.18 5.37 -2.62
C THR A 146 -7.29 5.29 -3.87
N LEU A 147 -7.82 4.84 -5.01
CA LEU A 147 -7.07 4.82 -6.27
C LEU A 147 -6.64 6.22 -6.68
N ILE A 148 -7.58 7.18 -6.63
CA ILE A 148 -7.31 8.57 -6.95
C ILE A 148 -6.25 9.14 -6.00
N GLY A 149 -6.37 8.89 -4.69
CA GLY A 149 -5.37 9.31 -3.70
C GLY A 149 -3.98 8.72 -3.96
N ALA A 150 -3.90 7.43 -4.28
CA ALA A 150 -2.65 6.77 -4.64
C ALA A 150 -2.03 7.35 -5.92
N LEU A 151 -2.85 7.63 -6.94
CA LEU A 151 -2.41 8.29 -8.17
C LEU A 151 -1.89 9.70 -7.90
N ILE A 152 -2.58 10.51 -7.08
CA ILE A 152 -2.12 11.86 -6.73
C ILE A 152 -0.74 11.81 -6.08
N LEU A 153 -0.53 10.92 -5.11
CA LEU A 153 0.77 10.77 -4.46
C LEU A 153 1.84 10.22 -5.41
N GLY A 154 1.46 9.28 -6.30
CA GLY A 154 2.34 8.76 -7.34
C GLY A 154 2.81 9.84 -8.31
N PHE A 155 1.88 10.68 -8.78
CA PHE A 155 2.19 11.83 -9.64
C PHE A 155 2.99 12.89 -8.91
N LEU A 156 2.71 13.16 -7.64
CA LEU A 156 3.49 14.10 -6.82
C LEU A 156 4.93 13.61 -6.68
N ASN A 157 5.14 12.35 -6.33
CA ASN A 157 6.48 11.76 -6.19
C ASN A 157 7.24 11.79 -7.51
N ASN A 158 6.62 11.37 -8.62
CA ASN A 158 7.27 11.39 -9.93
C ASN A 158 7.50 12.82 -10.43
N GLY A 159 6.54 13.73 -10.24
CA GLY A 159 6.63 15.12 -10.66
C GLY A 159 7.75 15.86 -9.94
N LEU A 160 7.83 15.77 -8.61
CA LEU A 160 8.91 16.36 -7.83
C LEU A 160 10.28 15.77 -8.21
N ASN A 161 10.35 14.46 -8.49
CA ASN A 161 11.56 13.82 -8.96
C ASN A 161 12.01 14.37 -10.33
N LEU A 162 11.09 14.50 -11.28
CA LEU A 162 11.38 15.07 -12.61
C LEU A 162 11.79 16.55 -12.56
N LEU A 163 11.29 17.29 -11.57
CA LEU A 163 11.71 18.67 -11.28
C LEU A 163 13.08 18.76 -10.57
N GLY A 164 13.75 17.63 -10.32
CA GLY A 164 15.04 17.59 -9.65
C GLY A 164 14.99 17.92 -8.16
N VAL A 165 13.81 17.90 -7.54
CA VAL A 165 13.65 18.18 -6.11
C VAL A 165 14.22 17.02 -5.31
N SER A 166 15.12 17.31 -4.38
CA SER A 166 15.78 16.28 -3.57
C SER A 166 14.77 15.45 -2.77
N SER A 167 15.09 14.18 -2.53
CA SER A 167 14.23 13.25 -1.78
C SER A 167 13.92 13.74 -0.36
N TYR A 168 14.79 14.58 0.23
CA TYR A 168 14.56 15.17 1.54
C TYR A 168 13.39 16.15 1.54
N TYR A 169 13.32 17.02 0.52
CA TYR A 169 12.19 17.94 0.35
C TYR A 169 10.90 17.20 -0.02
N GLN A 170 10.99 16.13 -0.81
CA GLN A 170 9.84 15.27 -1.11
C GLN A 170 9.23 14.68 0.18
N MET A 171 10.06 14.28 1.15
CA MET A 171 9.60 13.81 2.46
C MET A 171 8.82 14.87 3.22
N ILE A 172 9.29 16.12 3.21
CA ILE A 172 8.60 17.25 3.87
C ILE A 172 7.25 17.50 3.20
N VAL A 173 7.22 17.57 1.86
CA VAL A 173 5.98 17.79 1.11
C VAL A 173 4.97 16.68 1.38
N LYS A 174 5.40 15.41 1.37
CA LYS A 174 4.55 14.27 1.71
C LYS A 174 3.98 14.38 3.13
N ALA A 175 4.81 14.73 4.11
CA ALA A 175 4.34 14.92 5.49
C ALA A 175 3.28 16.03 5.58
N VAL A 176 3.49 17.16 4.89
CA VAL A 176 2.51 18.26 4.84
C VAL A 176 1.20 17.81 4.20
N VAL A 177 1.24 17.10 3.06
CA VAL A 177 0.05 16.58 2.38
C VAL A 177 -0.75 15.65 3.29
N ILE A 178 -0.08 14.75 4.01
CA ILE A 178 -0.71 13.86 5.00
C ILE A 178 -1.40 14.68 6.08
N LEU A 179 -0.68 15.64 6.66
CA LEU A 179 -1.18 16.46 7.78
C LEU A 179 -2.42 17.25 7.35
N LEU A 180 -2.40 17.83 6.15
CA LEU A 180 -3.55 18.52 5.56
C LEU A 180 -4.72 17.56 5.32
N ALA A 181 -4.47 16.37 4.77
CA ALA A 181 -5.52 15.38 4.53
C ALA A 181 -6.21 14.95 5.84
N VAL A 182 -5.43 14.70 6.89
CA VAL A 182 -5.92 14.34 8.23
C VAL A 182 -6.72 15.49 8.87
N LEU A 183 -6.22 16.73 8.79
CA LEU A 183 -6.90 17.89 9.35
C LEU A 183 -8.25 18.16 8.68
N VAL A 184 -8.34 17.94 7.36
CA VAL A 184 -9.58 18.06 6.61
C VAL A 184 -10.56 16.93 6.95
N ASP A 185 -10.08 15.69 7.18
CA ASP A 185 -10.94 14.58 7.64
C ASP A 185 -11.53 14.87 9.02
N ASN A 186 -10.69 15.32 9.98
CA ASN A 186 -11.14 15.66 11.33
C ASN A 186 -12.14 16.83 11.37
N LYS A 187 -12.03 17.83 10.49
CA LYS A 187 -12.99 18.94 10.42
C LYS A 187 -14.35 18.56 9.82
N LYS A 188 -14.44 17.41 9.14
CA LYS A 188 -15.69 16.90 8.55
C LYS A 188 -16.42 15.90 9.44
N GLN A 189 -15.81 15.48 10.55
CA GLN A 189 -16.46 14.73 11.63
C GLN A 189 -17.24 15.68 12.53
#